data_AF-A0AAD4HMG1-F1
#
_entry.id   AF-A0AAD4HMG1-F1
#
_cell.length_a   1.000
_cell.length_b   1.000
_cell.length_c   1.000
_cell.angle_alpha   90.00
_cell.angle_beta   90.00
_cell.angle_gamma   90.00
#
_symmetry.space_group_name_H-M   'P 1'
#
loop_
_entity.id
_entity.type
_entity.pdbx_description
1 polymer ?
#
loop_
_entity_poly.entity_id
_entity_poly.type
_entity_poly.pdbx_seq_one_letter_code
_entity_poly.pdbx_strand_id
1 'polypeptide(L)'
;MINPMLLPLPHSDDMDLIYPASIAEATGYIPATKTAGAHCKAKAPRAKDVKSLLNIVQDELPLGQCRWQTVQVKFCQWAKVKHRPECKLTSLETKFKQLVKTTKPTGDGVCPPEVTCAHHIEELINEHAGTCDLNNTDYKAVQDDDSLSVISDQYQDEPTPPPIQHTAIARSTPCAEAPAPRRNTRGAAATDLLTRLSTAFDPATQRNCDEDRANCSLATTHLLTQSQQLCDSQAATETLHGQLFDLRARMYDIEREHDWVELRIEMMQMSGSTHRQHVRMPKHKNLHQEWYPEGGGSTRWLTDEGESTASEGCKPPHLQKIGPSEHLKYSDCPYFEDIADEPINPIQKEGSVEI
;
A
#
# COMPACT_ATOMS: atom_id res chain seq x y z
N MET A 1 -4.54 -77.53 -17.15
CA MET A 1 -4.27 -76.56 -16.07
C MET A 1 -2.88 -76.00 -16.30
N ILE A 2 -2.80 -74.76 -16.78
CA ILE A 2 -1.51 -74.10 -17.09
C ILE A 2 -0.96 -73.55 -15.77
N ASN A 3 0.28 -73.90 -15.46
CA ASN A 3 0.93 -73.54 -14.20
C ASN A 3 1.24 -72.03 -14.22
N PRO A 4 0.64 -71.20 -13.34
CA PRO A 4 0.77 -69.74 -13.39
C PRO A 4 2.19 -69.24 -13.09
N MET A 5 3.10 -70.13 -12.67
CA MET A 5 4.51 -69.84 -12.40
C MET A 5 5.40 -69.77 -13.66
N LEU A 6 4.87 -70.06 -14.85
CA LEU A 6 5.64 -70.11 -16.10
C LEU A 6 5.31 -68.98 -17.09
N LEU A 7 4.67 -67.89 -16.65
CA LEU A 7 4.56 -66.68 -17.47
C LEU A 7 5.88 -65.90 -17.35
N PRO A 8 6.72 -65.85 -18.41
CA PRO A 8 7.93 -65.04 -18.37
C PRO A 8 7.51 -63.57 -18.22
N LEU A 9 7.96 -62.95 -17.13
CA LEU A 9 7.84 -61.51 -16.97
C LEU A 9 8.59 -60.83 -18.13
N PRO A 10 8.00 -59.80 -18.77
CA PRO A 10 8.73 -59.02 -19.76
C PRO A 10 9.99 -58.43 -19.11
N HIS A 11 11.13 -58.53 -19.81
CA HIS A 11 12.34 -57.81 -19.43
C HIS A 11 12.01 -56.32 -19.49
N SER A 12 11.73 -55.70 -18.33
CA SER A 12 11.71 -54.25 -18.22
C SER A 12 13.15 -53.81 -18.01
N ASP A 13 13.74 -53.19 -19.02
CA ASP A 13 15.02 -52.50 -18.86
C ASP A 13 14.79 -51.32 -17.92
N ASP A 14 15.25 -51.45 -16.67
CA ASP A 14 15.08 -50.48 -15.56
C ASP A 14 15.83 -49.14 -15.78
N MET A 15 16.28 -48.88 -17.01
CA MET A 15 17.04 -47.69 -17.40
C MET A 15 16.16 -46.44 -17.56
N ASP A 16 14.84 -46.62 -17.69
CA ASP A 16 13.89 -45.52 -17.92
C ASP A 16 13.65 -44.66 -16.65
N LEU A 17 14.06 -45.14 -15.47
CA LEU A 17 13.93 -44.44 -14.20
C LEU A 17 15.08 -43.46 -13.90
N ILE A 18 16.12 -43.41 -14.75
CA ILE A 18 17.27 -42.51 -14.56
C ILE A 18 17.11 -41.23 -15.38
N TYR A 19 16.27 -41.23 -16.43
CA TYR A 19 16.10 -40.06 -17.28
C TYR A 19 15.03 -39.11 -16.73
N PRO A 20 15.40 -37.86 -16.38
CA PRO A 20 14.46 -36.90 -15.78
C PRO A 20 13.30 -36.53 -16.72
N ALA A 21 13.47 -36.68 -18.03
CA ALA A 21 12.40 -36.48 -19.01
C ALA A 21 11.27 -37.52 -18.85
N SER A 22 11.62 -38.79 -18.68
CA SER A 22 10.67 -39.90 -18.49
C SER A 22 9.90 -39.77 -17.17
N ILE A 23 10.56 -39.27 -16.12
CA ILE A 23 9.93 -38.98 -14.82
C ILE A 23 8.95 -37.80 -14.94
N ALA A 24 9.32 -36.73 -15.67
CA ALA A 24 8.45 -35.57 -15.88
C ALA A 24 7.19 -35.93 -16.69
N GLU A 25 7.32 -36.82 -17.68
CA GLU A 25 6.20 -37.31 -18.48
C GLU A 25 5.25 -38.22 -17.66
N ALA A 26 5.80 -39.17 -16.88
CA ALA A 26 5.03 -40.07 -16.04
C ALA A 26 4.29 -39.36 -14.88
N THR A 27 4.80 -38.21 -14.42
CA THR A 27 4.16 -37.40 -13.36
C THR A 27 3.13 -36.40 -13.89
N GLY A 28 2.86 -36.37 -15.20
CA GLY A 28 1.90 -35.46 -15.81
C GLY A 28 2.38 -34.01 -15.87
N TYR A 29 3.69 -33.78 -15.77
CA TYR A 29 4.27 -32.45 -15.87
C TYR A 29 4.32 -32.03 -17.35
N ILE A 30 3.23 -31.43 -17.84
CA ILE A 30 3.23 -30.80 -19.16
C ILE A 30 4.17 -29.60 -19.07
N PRO A 31 5.30 -29.56 -19.81
CA PRO A 31 6.16 -28.40 -19.82
C PRO A 31 5.33 -27.22 -20.33
N ALA A 32 5.03 -26.27 -19.46
CA ALA A 32 4.35 -25.04 -19.83
C ALA A 32 5.12 -24.44 -21.00
N THR A 33 4.47 -24.33 -22.16
CA THR A 33 5.02 -23.64 -23.32
C THR A 33 5.20 -22.20 -22.87
N LYS A 34 6.42 -21.90 -22.42
CA LYS A 34 6.84 -20.57 -22.00
C LYS A 34 6.76 -19.72 -23.26
N THR A 35 5.57 -19.17 -23.51
CA THR A 35 5.36 -18.17 -24.54
C THR A 35 6.30 -17.05 -24.11
N ALA A 36 7.42 -16.92 -24.82
CA ALA A 36 8.42 -15.92 -24.52
C ALA A 36 7.68 -14.58 -24.64
N GLY A 37 7.25 -14.04 -23.48
CA GLY A 37 6.67 -12.72 -23.41
C GLY A 37 7.63 -11.82 -24.15
N ALA A 38 7.13 -11.19 -25.21
CA ALA A 38 7.90 -10.25 -25.99
C ALA A 38 8.38 -9.16 -25.03
N HIS A 39 9.61 -9.31 -24.53
CA HIS A 39 10.31 -8.25 -23.86
C HIS A 39 10.51 -7.19 -24.94
N CYS A 40 9.56 -6.24 -25.01
CA CYS A 40 9.74 -4.99 -25.71
C CYS A 40 11.05 -4.42 -25.20
N LYS A 41 12.12 -4.56 -25.98
CA LYS A 41 13.44 -4.03 -25.63
C LYS A 41 13.25 -2.53 -25.47
N ALA A 42 13.14 -2.07 -24.22
CA ALA A 42 13.15 -0.65 -23.91
C ALA A 42 14.41 -0.10 -24.56
N LYS A 43 14.23 0.78 -25.54
CA LYS A 43 15.35 1.35 -26.30
C LYS A 43 16.26 2.03 -25.28
N ALA A 44 17.52 1.58 -25.20
CA ALA A 44 18.47 2.16 -24.28
C ALA A 44 18.50 3.68 -24.48
N PRO A 45 18.38 4.48 -23.40
CA PRO A 45 18.39 5.94 -23.51
C PRO A 45 19.72 6.36 -24.13
N ARG A 46 19.65 7.23 -25.14
CA ARG A 46 20.86 7.70 -25.82
C ARG A 46 21.65 8.60 -24.87
N ALA A 47 22.96 8.71 -25.07
CA ALA A 47 23.83 9.54 -24.24
C ALA A 47 23.32 11.00 -24.09
N LYS A 48 22.71 11.56 -25.14
CA LYS A 48 22.09 12.90 -25.09
C LYS A 48 20.87 12.97 -24.15
N ASP A 49 20.09 11.90 -24.09
CA ASP A 49 18.90 11.83 -23.24
C ASP A 49 19.32 11.72 -21.76
N VAL A 50 20.45 11.05 -21.47
CA VAL A 50 21.03 10.95 -20.13
C VAL A 50 21.49 12.31 -19.61
N LYS A 51 22.17 13.13 -20.43
CA LYS A 51 22.62 14.46 -20.00
C LYS A 51 21.46 15.39 -19.64
N SER A 52 20.40 15.39 -20.45
CA SER A 52 19.19 16.17 -20.15
C SER A 52 18.48 15.69 -18.89
N LEU A 53 18.46 14.37 -18.64
CA LEU A 53 17.94 13.81 -17.40
C LEU A 53 18.75 14.31 -16.20
N LEU A 54 20.08 14.26 -16.26
CA LEU A 54 20.95 14.72 -15.17
C LEU A 54 20.72 16.21 -14.87
N ASN A 55 20.59 17.06 -15.89
CA ASN A 55 20.31 18.49 -15.69
C ASN A 55 18.96 18.71 -14.97
N ILE A 56 17.89 18.03 -15.39
CA ILE A 56 16.56 18.18 -14.75
C ILE A 56 16.58 17.66 -13.30
N VAL A 57 17.30 16.55 -13.04
CA VAL A 57 17.44 16.01 -11.67
C VAL A 57 18.29 16.93 -10.79
N GLN A 58 19.31 17.57 -11.36
CA GLN A 58 20.11 18.58 -10.67
C GLN A 58 19.28 19.81 -10.28
N ASP A 59 18.37 20.24 -11.17
CA ASP A 59 17.50 21.39 -10.91
C ASP A 59 16.41 21.10 -9.86
N GLU A 60 15.86 19.88 -9.84
CA GLU A 60 14.76 19.50 -8.93
C GLU A 60 15.21 18.90 -7.59
N LEU A 61 16.41 18.31 -7.53
CA LEU A 61 16.93 17.56 -6.39
C LEU A 61 15.87 16.64 -5.75
N PRO A 62 15.41 15.60 -6.47
CA PRO A 62 14.19 14.92 -6.11
C PRO A 62 14.31 14.16 -4.78
N LEU A 63 13.56 14.63 -3.78
CA LEU A 63 13.33 13.95 -2.50
C LEU A 63 12.01 13.17 -2.55
N GLY A 64 12.11 11.85 -2.50
CA GLY A 64 10.94 10.97 -2.51
C GLY A 64 10.14 10.98 -3.82
N GLN A 65 9.01 10.27 -3.83
CA GLN A 65 8.25 9.96 -5.05
C GLN A 65 7.65 11.21 -5.73
N CYS A 66 7.18 12.19 -4.96
CA CYS A 66 6.52 13.38 -5.49
C CYS A 66 7.46 14.21 -6.38
N ARG A 67 8.71 14.41 -5.95
CA ARG A 67 9.67 15.17 -6.76
C ARG A 67 10.14 14.40 -7.99
N TRP A 68 10.21 13.07 -7.90
CA TRP A 68 10.44 12.23 -9.08
C TRP A 68 9.34 12.39 -10.14
N GLN A 69 8.07 12.55 -9.76
CA GLN A 69 6.99 12.84 -10.70
C GLN A 69 7.20 14.20 -11.39
N THR A 70 7.68 15.21 -10.65
CA THR A 70 8.03 16.53 -11.22
C THR A 70 9.15 16.41 -12.26
N VAL A 71 10.21 15.66 -11.95
CA VAL A 71 11.28 15.32 -12.90
C VAL A 71 10.72 14.64 -14.15
N GLN A 72 9.78 13.70 -13.99
CA GLN A 72 9.15 13.03 -15.13
C GLN A 72 8.36 14.01 -16.01
N VAL A 73 7.56 14.89 -15.43
CA VAL A 73 6.79 15.89 -16.19
C VAL A 73 7.72 16.79 -16.99
N LYS A 74 8.77 17.34 -16.36
CA LYS A 74 9.79 18.17 -17.03
C LYS A 74 10.52 17.40 -18.13
N PHE A 75 10.88 16.15 -17.89
CA PHE A 75 11.54 15.32 -18.89
C PHE A 75 10.63 14.98 -20.07
N CYS A 76 9.36 14.65 -19.84
CA CYS A 76 8.37 14.41 -20.88
C CYS A 76 8.14 15.66 -21.74
N GLN A 77 8.08 16.84 -21.13
CA GLN A 77 8.01 18.11 -21.87
C GLN A 77 9.24 18.32 -22.76
N TRP A 78 10.44 18.11 -22.22
CA TRP A 78 11.68 18.15 -23.00
C TRP A 78 11.69 17.12 -24.14
N ALA A 79 11.20 15.90 -23.88
CA ALA A 79 11.12 14.82 -24.85
C ALA A 79 10.17 15.17 -26.02
N LYS A 80 9.01 15.79 -25.73
CA LYS A 80 8.07 16.27 -26.76
C LYS A 80 8.73 17.27 -27.70
N VAL A 81 9.45 18.26 -27.16
CA VAL A 81 10.18 19.27 -27.96
C VAL A 81 11.28 18.64 -28.83
N LYS A 82 11.89 17.54 -28.38
CA LYS A 82 12.92 16.81 -29.14
C LYS A 82 12.37 15.65 -29.97
N HIS A 83 11.05 15.52 -30.11
CA HIS A 83 10.36 14.42 -30.81
C HIS A 83 10.83 13.03 -30.34
N ARG A 84 10.97 12.86 -29.02
CA ARG A 84 11.33 11.61 -28.35
C ARG A 84 10.09 10.98 -27.72
N PRO A 85 10.05 9.64 -27.59
CA PRO A 85 8.97 8.96 -26.90
C PRO A 85 8.96 9.34 -25.41
N GLU A 86 7.76 9.44 -24.84
CA GLU A 86 7.58 9.67 -23.41
C GLU A 86 8.17 8.51 -22.60
N CYS A 87 8.79 8.86 -21.47
CA CYS A 87 9.44 7.90 -20.60
C CYS A 87 8.62 7.71 -19.32
N LYS A 88 8.54 6.45 -18.85
CA LYS A 88 7.91 6.11 -17.57
C LYS A 88 8.78 6.59 -16.41
N LEU A 89 8.14 7.05 -15.33
CA LEU A 89 8.77 7.47 -14.07
C LEU A 89 9.87 6.51 -13.61
N THR A 90 9.50 5.24 -13.47
CA THR A 90 10.39 4.18 -12.97
C THR A 90 11.59 3.95 -13.87
N SER A 91 11.47 4.20 -15.18
CA SER A 91 12.59 4.08 -16.12
C SER A 91 13.62 5.18 -15.94
N LEU A 92 13.18 6.42 -15.67
CA LEU A 92 14.07 7.56 -15.45
C LEU A 92 14.81 7.41 -14.11
N GLU A 93 14.05 7.11 -13.05
CA GLU A 93 14.59 6.89 -11.71
C GLU A 93 15.58 5.72 -11.68
N THR A 94 15.22 4.58 -12.27
CA THR A 94 16.11 3.41 -12.34
C THR A 94 17.38 3.76 -13.12
N LYS A 95 17.28 4.53 -14.19
CA LYS A 95 18.45 4.92 -14.98
C LYS A 95 19.40 5.83 -14.18
N PHE A 96 18.87 6.79 -13.44
CA PHE A 96 19.66 7.64 -12.54
C PHE A 96 20.34 6.80 -11.45
N LYS A 97 19.57 5.96 -10.74
CA LYS A 97 20.11 5.06 -9.71
C LYS A 97 21.16 4.10 -10.26
N GLN A 98 21.02 3.64 -11.50
CA GLN A 98 22.04 2.83 -12.16
C GLN A 98 23.34 3.61 -12.37
N LEU A 99 23.28 4.88 -12.79
CA LEU A 99 24.48 5.73 -12.98
C LEU A 99 25.18 5.98 -11.66
N VAL A 100 24.42 6.31 -10.61
CA VAL A 100 24.93 6.43 -9.24
C VAL A 100 25.61 5.13 -8.78
N LYS A 101 24.96 3.98 -8.98
CA LYS A 101 25.51 2.68 -8.59
C LYS A 101 26.71 2.25 -9.41
N THR A 102 26.95 2.84 -10.58
CA THR A 102 28.16 2.50 -11.34
C THR A 102 29.38 2.98 -10.55
N THR A 103 30.09 2.00 -9.97
CA THR A 103 31.30 2.23 -9.22
C THR A 103 32.39 2.74 -10.14
N LYS A 104 33.26 3.60 -9.61
CA LYS A 104 34.48 4.02 -10.31
C LYS A 104 35.22 2.75 -10.77
N PRO A 105 35.64 2.64 -12.04
CA PRO A 105 36.33 1.45 -12.52
C PRO A 105 37.55 1.19 -11.64
N THR A 106 37.72 -0.05 -11.15
CA THR A 106 38.87 -0.42 -10.32
C THR A 106 40.16 -0.31 -11.13
N GLY A 107 40.92 0.77 -10.96
CA GLY A 107 42.18 1.05 -11.65
C GLY A 107 42.28 2.50 -12.16
N ASP A 108 43.26 2.78 -13.02
CA ASP A 108 43.47 4.10 -13.69
C ASP A 108 42.44 4.40 -14.80
N GLY A 109 41.24 3.82 -14.71
CA GLY A 109 40.17 4.05 -15.67
C GLY A 109 39.56 5.44 -15.48
N VAL A 110 39.50 6.23 -16.56
CA VAL A 110 38.80 7.52 -16.55
C VAL A 110 37.29 7.28 -16.37
N CYS A 111 36.73 7.80 -15.28
CA CYS A 111 35.30 7.73 -15.00
C CYS A 111 34.51 8.55 -16.05
N PRO A 112 33.47 7.99 -16.70
CA PRO A 112 32.65 8.74 -17.66
C PRO A 112 32.05 9.99 -17.00
N PRO A 113 32.01 11.14 -17.72
CA PRO A 113 31.54 12.40 -17.15
C PRO A 113 30.09 12.34 -16.68
N GLU A 114 29.25 11.51 -17.31
CA GLU A 114 27.86 11.31 -16.88
C GLU A 114 27.76 10.65 -15.50
N VAL A 115 28.69 9.73 -15.19
CA VAL A 115 28.73 9.04 -13.89
C VAL A 115 29.21 10.00 -12.81
N THR A 116 30.28 10.75 -13.09
CA THR A 116 30.79 11.78 -12.17
C THR A 116 29.73 12.84 -11.85
N CYS A 117 28.97 13.29 -12.87
CA CYS A 117 27.87 14.22 -12.67
C CYS A 117 26.72 13.61 -11.83
N ALA A 118 26.38 12.34 -12.05
CA ALA A 118 25.36 11.66 -11.25
C ALA A 118 25.74 11.54 -9.76
N HIS A 119 27.00 11.22 -9.45
CA HIS A 119 27.52 11.21 -8.07
C HIS A 119 27.44 12.60 -7.43
N HIS A 120 27.83 13.64 -8.17
CA HIS A 120 27.74 15.01 -7.67
C HIS A 120 26.28 15.43 -7.38
N ILE A 121 25.34 15.04 -8.24
CA ILE A 121 23.91 15.30 -8.01
C ILE A 121 23.39 14.51 -6.81
N GLU A 122 23.83 13.26 -6.60
CA GLU A 122 23.46 12.49 -5.40
C GLU A 122 23.99 13.15 -4.11
N GLU A 123 25.21 13.70 -4.13
CA GLU A 123 25.74 14.50 -3.03
C GLU A 123 24.86 15.72 -2.75
N LEU A 124 24.43 16.45 -3.79
CA LEU A 124 23.51 17.59 -3.65
C LEU A 124 22.13 17.18 -3.11
N ILE A 125 21.59 16.03 -3.54
CA ILE A 125 20.32 15.50 -3.01
C ILE A 125 20.48 15.14 -1.53
N ASN A 126 21.58 14.53 -1.14
CA ASN A 126 21.84 14.16 0.26
C ASN A 126 22.06 15.38 1.16
N GLU A 127 22.78 16.41 0.66
CA GLU A 127 22.94 17.69 1.36
C GLU A 127 21.59 18.41 1.52
N HIS A 128 20.78 18.43 0.46
CA HIS A 128 19.43 18.97 0.51
C HIS A 128 18.52 18.20 1.48
N ALA A 129 18.62 16.86 1.51
CA ALA A 129 17.89 16.03 2.47
C ALA A 129 18.29 16.31 3.92
N GLY A 130 19.58 16.57 4.18
CA GLY A 130 20.10 16.84 5.53
C GLY A 130 19.80 18.24 6.06
N THR A 131 19.58 19.21 5.17
CA THR A 131 19.26 20.61 5.51
C THR A 131 17.76 20.93 5.49
N CYS A 132 16.93 20.02 4.98
CA CYS A 132 15.49 20.18 5.03
C CYS A 132 15.00 19.92 6.45
N ASP A 133 14.92 21.00 7.25
CA ASP A 133 14.36 20.95 8.59
C ASP A 133 12.96 20.34 8.53
N LEU A 134 12.72 19.33 9.38
CA LEU A 134 11.46 18.57 9.50
C LEU A 134 10.23 19.43 9.82
N ASN A 135 10.40 20.75 9.97
CA ASN A 135 9.34 21.70 10.27
C ASN A 135 8.69 22.30 9.02
N ASN A 136 9.22 22.04 7.82
CA ASN A 136 8.63 22.62 6.61
C ASN A 136 7.37 21.83 6.21
N THR A 137 6.24 22.41 6.60
CA THR A 137 4.86 21.95 6.42
C THR A 137 4.45 22.00 4.94
N ASP A 138 5.19 21.32 4.04
CA ASP A 138 4.86 21.21 2.61
C ASP A 138 3.93 20.02 2.33
N TYR A 139 3.09 19.67 3.30
CA TYR A 139 1.80 19.07 3.00
C TYR A 139 0.95 20.22 2.47
N LYS A 140 1.08 20.53 1.17
CA LYS A 140 -0.01 21.19 0.47
C LYS A 140 -1.20 20.25 0.51
N ALA A 141 -2.00 20.37 1.57
CA ALA A 141 -3.38 19.98 1.55
C ALA A 141 -3.92 20.54 0.24
N VAL A 142 -4.38 19.63 -0.62
CA VAL A 142 -5.08 19.98 -1.84
C VAL A 142 -6.19 20.91 -1.38
N GLN A 143 -6.04 22.19 -1.69
CA GLN A 143 -7.05 23.22 -1.45
C GLN A 143 -8.22 22.82 -2.34
N ASP A 144 -9.17 22.08 -1.76
CA ASP A 144 -10.55 22.18 -2.19
C ASP A 144 -10.93 23.63 -1.89
N ASP A 145 -11.05 24.41 -2.95
CA ASP A 145 -11.51 25.78 -2.91
C ASP A 145 -13.02 25.75 -2.63
N ASP A 146 -13.38 25.74 -1.35
CA ASP A 146 -14.62 26.36 -0.91
C ASP A 146 -14.48 26.96 0.50
N SER A 147 -14.82 28.25 0.56
CA SER A 147 -15.25 29.03 1.73
C SER A 147 -14.21 29.62 2.70
N LEU A 148 -13.94 30.89 2.41
CA LEU A 148 -13.75 32.03 3.33
C LEU A 148 -14.26 31.82 4.78
N SER A 149 -13.38 31.99 5.76
CA SER A 149 -13.67 32.92 6.86
C SER A 149 -12.40 33.55 7.43
N VAL A 150 -12.39 34.87 7.36
CA VAL A 150 -11.47 35.79 8.04
C VAL A 150 -11.70 35.67 9.54
N ILE A 151 -10.70 35.20 10.29
CA ILE A 151 -10.55 35.55 11.71
C ILE A 151 -9.09 35.96 11.94
N SER A 152 -8.91 37.28 11.93
CA SER A 152 -7.86 37.99 12.63
C SER A 152 -8.08 37.82 14.13
N ASP A 153 -7.07 37.36 14.86
CA ASP A 153 -6.63 37.86 16.19
C ASP A 153 -5.53 36.93 16.73
N GLN A 154 -4.26 37.34 16.87
CA GLN A 154 -3.69 38.24 17.88
C GLN A 154 -3.16 37.47 19.13
N TYR A 155 -1.82 37.30 19.16
CA TYR A 155 -0.86 36.99 20.25
C TYR A 155 -1.10 35.79 21.20
N GLN A 156 -0.09 34.90 21.28
CA GLN A 156 0.77 34.82 22.48
C GLN A 156 2.19 34.35 22.13
N ASP A 157 3.13 35.17 22.60
CA ASP A 157 4.58 34.97 22.68
C ASP A 157 4.85 33.88 23.73
N GLU A 158 5.20 32.67 23.28
CA GLU A 158 5.59 31.53 24.13
C GLU A 158 7.12 31.37 24.07
N PRO A 159 7.83 31.37 25.21
CA PRO A 159 9.28 31.41 25.24
C PRO A 159 9.86 30.11 24.67
N THR A 160 10.47 30.24 23.50
CA THR A 160 11.14 29.16 22.78
C THR A 160 12.21 28.53 23.69
N PRO A 161 12.11 27.23 24.04
CA PRO A 161 13.18 26.55 24.78
C PRO A 161 14.44 26.50 23.91
N PRO A 162 15.64 26.60 24.52
CA PRO A 162 16.89 26.69 23.79
C PRO A 162 17.11 25.44 22.91
N PRO A 163 17.78 25.61 21.75
CA PRO A 163 17.97 24.55 20.77
C PRO A 163 18.75 23.39 21.39
N ILE A 164 18.10 22.23 21.49
CA ILE A 164 18.75 20.98 21.84
C ILE A 164 19.63 20.60 20.65
N GLN A 165 20.92 20.88 20.77
CA GLN A 165 21.94 20.41 19.84
C GLN A 165 21.96 18.88 19.94
N HIS A 166 21.29 18.22 18.99
CA HIS A 166 21.45 16.79 18.79
C HIS A 166 22.85 16.55 18.21
N THR A 167 23.86 16.51 19.07
CA THR A 167 25.13 15.86 18.74
C THR A 167 24.79 14.43 18.39
N ALA A 168 24.97 14.07 17.13
CA ALA A 168 24.92 12.69 16.67
C ALA A 168 25.97 11.90 17.47
N ILE A 169 25.53 11.28 18.56
CA ILE A 169 26.30 10.26 19.25
C ILE A 169 26.27 9.08 18.29
N ALA A 170 27.27 9.04 17.41
CA ALA A 170 27.62 7.83 16.71
C ALA A 170 27.77 6.75 17.78
N ARG A 171 26.79 5.84 17.85
CA ARG A 171 26.94 4.55 18.52
C ARG A 171 27.94 3.73 17.71
N SER A 172 29.19 4.20 17.66
CA SER A 172 30.31 3.28 17.58
C SER A 172 30.26 2.54 18.90
N THR A 173 29.79 1.30 18.87
CA THR A 173 30.40 0.31 19.76
C THR A 173 31.91 0.55 19.70
N PRO A 174 32.61 0.77 20.82
CA PRO A 174 34.06 0.78 20.80
C PRO A 174 34.45 -0.65 20.43
N CYS A 175 34.48 -0.94 19.13
CA CYS A 175 35.23 -2.03 18.58
C CYS A 175 36.65 -1.65 18.97
N ALA A 176 37.12 -2.28 20.04
CA ALA A 176 38.42 -2.10 20.64
C ALA A 176 39.41 -1.79 19.52
N GLU A 177 39.88 -0.54 19.52
CA GLU A 177 40.94 -0.06 18.66
C GLU A 177 41.99 -1.17 18.60
N ALA A 178 42.05 -1.85 17.45
CA ALA A 178 42.91 -3.00 17.28
C ALA A 178 44.32 -2.54 17.63
N PRO A 179 44.90 -3.03 18.75
CA PRO A 179 46.13 -2.45 19.26
C PRO A 179 47.17 -2.53 18.16
N ALA A 180 47.70 -1.37 17.77
CA ALA A 180 48.79 -1.28 16.82
C ALA A 180 49.86 -2.34 17.20
N PRO A 181 50.41 -3.11 16.24
CA PRO A 181 51.31 -4.22 16.53
C PRO A 181 52.57 -3.70 17.24
N ARG A 182 52.53 -3.64 18.58
CA ARG A 182 53.66 -3.20 19.39
C ARG A 182 54.65 -4.35 19.42
N ARG A 183 55.86 -4.04 18.93
CA ARG A 183 57.01 -4.94 18.92
C ARG A 183 57.23 -5.54 20.32
N ASN A 184 57.29 -6.87 20.34
CA ASN A 184 57.41 -7.73 21.51
C ASN A 184 58.58 -7.36 22.44
N THR A 185 58.30 -6.69 23.55
CA THR A 185 59.15 -6.74 24.76
C THR A 185 58.85 -8.03 25.52
N ARG A 186 59.70 -9.05 25.29
CA ARG A 186 59.58 -10.47 25.66
C ARG A 186 59.48 -10.80 27.17
N GLY A 187 59.31 -9.81 28.05
CA GLY A 187 59.26 -9.98 29.51
C GLY A 187 57.94 -9.61 30.19
N ALA A 188 57.09 -8.76 29.58
CA ALA A 188 55.87 -8.23 30.22
C ALA A 188 54.59 -9.04 29.92
N ALA A 189 54.64 -9.96 28.95
CA ALA A 189 53.44 -10.67 28.48
C ALA A 189 52.85 -11.63 29.53
N ALA A 190 53.68 -12.20 30.41
CA ALA A 190 53.21 -13.14 31.43
C ALA A 190 52.48 -12.43 32.58
N THR A 191 52.95 -11.25 32.98
CA THR A 191 52.32 -10.46 34.05
C THR A 191 51.00 -9.86 33.57
N ASP A 192 50.93 -9.36 32.33
CA ASP A 192 49.68 -8.84 31.75
C ASP A 192 48.61 -9.93 31.66
N LEU A 193 48.99 -11.17 31.34
CA LEU A 193 48.07 -12.30 31.33
C LEU A 193 47.53 -12.58 32.73
N LEU A 194 48.38 -12.64 33.75
CA LEU A 194 47.94 -12.89 35.13
C LEU A 194 47.06 -11.77 35.66
N THR A 195 47.38 -10.51 35.35
CA THR A 195 46.52 -9.37 35.69
C THR A 195 45.17 -9.47 34.99
N ARG A 196 45.13 -9.84 33.70
CA ARG A 196 43.88 -10.06 32.97
C ARG A 196 43.05 -11.20 33.53
N LEU A 197 43.68 -12.30 33.91
CA LEU A 197 42.98 -13.39 34.57
C LEU A 197 42.45 -12.94 35.94
N SER A 198 43.24 -12.23 36.73
CA SER A 198 42.82 -11.70 38.03
C SER A 198 41.64 -10.73 37.91
N THR A 199 41.60 -9.88 36.88
CA THR A 199 40.46 -8.98 36.63
C THR A 199 39.25 -9.71 36.06
N ALA A 200 39.46 -10.74 35.24
CA ALA A 200 38.37 -11.54 34.69
C ALA A 200 37.64 -12.36 35.77
N PHE A 201 38.37 -12.78 36.82
CA PHE A 201 37.80 -13.51 37.97
C PHE A 201 37.47 -12.61 39.16
N ASP A 202 37.59 -11.29 39.03
CA ASP A 202 37.14 -10.36 40.07
C ASP A 202 35.60 -10.38 40.16
N PRO A 203 35.01 -10.69 41.33
CA PRO A 203 33.56 -10.77 41.50
C PRO A 203 32.79 -9.51 41.06
N ALA A 204 33.40 -8.32 41.20
CA ALA A 204 32.77 -7.08 40.75
C ALA A 204 32.68 -7.01 39.23
N THR A 205 33.73 -7.42 38.52
CA THR A 205 33.76 -7.48 37.06
C THR A 205 32.78 -8.52 36.51
N GLN A 206 32.65 -9.67 37.19
CA GLN A 206 31.67 -10.69 36.83
C GLN A 206 30.23 -10.20 37.00
N ARG A 207 29.91 -9.55 38.13
CA ARG A 207 28.57 -8.95 38.34
C ARG A 207 28.23 -7.95 37.24
N ASN A 208 29.17 -7.10 36.86
CA ASN A 208 28.94 -6.13 35.79
C ASN A 208 28.64 -6.81 34.43
N CYS A 209 29.39 -7.86 34.09
CA CYS A 209 29.12 -8.65 32.88
C CYS A 209 27.73 -9.32 32.91
N ASP A 210 27.31 -9.82 34.07
CA ASP A 210 26.01 -10.47 34.25
C ASP A 210 24.86 -9.44 34.19
N GLU A 211 25.04 -8.24 34.75
CA GLU A 211 24.13 -7.11 34.62
C GLU A 211 24.01 -6.66 33.15
N ASP A 212 25.12 -6.55 32.42
CA ASP A 212 25.12 -6.22 30.99
C ASP A 212 24.36 -7.28 30.17
N ARG A 213 24.55 -8.57 30.50
CA ARG A 213 23.82 -9.66 29.84
C ARG A 213 22.32 -9.61 30.17
N ALA A 214 21.96 -9.32 31.42
CA ALA A 214 20.58 -9.14 31.84
C ALA A 214 19.93 -7.95 31.13
N ASN A 215 20.61 -6.81 31.05
CA ASN A 215 20.17 -5.62 30.34
C ASN A 215 19.99 -5.87 28.83
N CYS A 216 20.94 -6.55 28.18
CA CYS A 216 20.82 -6.95 26.78
C CYS A 216 19.61 -7.89 26.56
N SER A 217 19.39 -8.83 27.49
CA SER A 217 18.24 -9.74 27.40
C SER A 217 16.91 -8.98 27.53
N LEU A 218 16.81 -8.02 28.46
CA LEU A 218 15.62 -7.19 28.67
C LEU A 218 15.36 -6.26 27.48
N ALA A 219 16.41 -5.65 26.93
CA ALA A 219 16.27 -4.81 25.73
C ALA A 219 15.76 -5.64 24.54
N THR A 220 16.23 -6.88 24.40
CA THR A 220 15.80 -7.79 23.34
C THR A 220 14.33 -8.20 23.51
N THR A 221 13.89 -8.52 24.74
CA THR A 221 12.48 -8.87 24.99
C THR A 221 11.57 -7.68 24.73
N HIS A 222 11.96 -6.47 25.16
CA HIS A 222 11.19 -5.26 24.90
C HIS A 222 11.04 -4.98 23.39
N LEU A 223 12.12 -5.11 22.63
CA LEU A 223 12.09 -4.94 21.17
C LEU A 223 11.14 -5.96 20.51
N LEU A 224 11.19 -7.22 20.95
CA LEU A 224 10.30 -8.26 20.43
C LEU A 224 8.84 -7.97 20.76
N THR A 225 8.53 -7.53 21.98
CA THR A 225 7.18 -7.14 22.38
C THR A 225 6.64 -5.97 21.56
N GLN A 226 7.45 -4.94 21.34
CA GLN A 226 7.05 -3.80 20.49
C GLN A 226 6.84 -4.22 19.04
N SER A 227 7.72 -5.07 18.49
CA SER A 227 7.56 -5.60 17.14
C SER A 227 6.26 -6.40 16.99
N GLN A 228 5.90 -7.19 17.99
CA GLN A 228 4.64 -7.94 17.98
C GLN A 228 3.43 -7.00 18.00
N GLN A 229 3.44 -5.96 18.83
CA GLN A 229 2.36 -4.97 18.88
C GLN A 229 2.17 -4.26 17.53
N LEU A 230 3.26 -3.95 16.83
CA LEU A 230 3.18 -3.37 15.49
C LEU A 230 2.51 -4.34 14.50
N CYS A 231 2.90 -5.61 14.50
CA CYS A 231 2.27 -6.63 13.65
C CYS A 231 0.77 -6.79 13.96
N ASP A 232 0.39 -6.84 15.24
CA ASP A 232 -1.01 -6.98 15.66
C ASP A 232 -1.85 -5.77 15.22
N SER A 233 -1.29 -4.55 15.38
CA SER A 233 -1.95 -3.33 14.92
C SER A 233 -2.13 -3.31 13.40
N GLN A 234 -1.13 -3.77 12.64
CA GLN A 234 -1.21 -3.87 11.18
C GLN A 234 -2.29 -4.86 10.76
N ALA A 235 -2.35 -6.05 11.37
CA ALA A 235 -3.40 -7.03 11.10
C ALA A 235 -4.81 -6.48 11.39
N ALA A 236 -4.97 -5.69 12.45
CA ALA A 236 -6.24 -5.02 12.76
C ALA A 236 -6.62 -3.98 11.69
N THR A 237 -5.65 -3.19 11.22
CA THR A 237 -5.92 -2.24 10.12
C THR A 237 -6.32 -2.95 8.84
N GLU A 238 -5.67 -4.04 8.45
CA GLU A 238 -6.04 -4.83 7.27
C GLU A 238 -7.46 -5.40 7.38
N THR A 239 -7.83 -5.86 8.58
CA THR A 239 -9.19 -6.35 8.86
C THR A 239 -10.24 -5.26 8.66
N LEU A 240 -9.99 -4.04 9.16
CA LEU A 240 -10.90 -2.91 8.97
C LEU A 240 -11.00 -2.47 7.51
N HIS A 241 -9.88 -2.47 6.76
CA HIS A 241 -9.90 -2.21 5.32
C HIS A 241 -10.74 -3.24 4.56
N GLY A 242 -10.65 -4.52 4.93
CA GLY A 242 -11.51 -5.57 4.39
C GLY A 242 -13.00 -5.31 4.66
N GLN A 243 -13.36 -4.96 5.89
CA GLN A 243 -14.74 -4.63 6.25
C GLN A 243 -15.28 -3.42 5.47
N LEU A 244 -14.47 -2.37 5.28
CA LEU A 244 -14.84 -1.22 4.47
C LEU A 244 -15.04 -1.59 3.00
N PHE A 245 -14.20 -2.46 2.45
CA PHE A 245 -14.35 -2.95 1.09
C PHE A 245 -15.65 -3.74 0.93
N ASP A 246 -15.96 -4.65 1.86
CA ASP A 246 -17.20 -5.45 1.85
C ASP A 246 -18.45 -4.58 2.00
N LEU A 247 -18.40 -3.53 2.82
CA LEU A 247 -19.50 -2.57 2.95
C LEU A 247 -19.72 -1.79 1.66
N ARG A 248 -18.64 -1.30 1.02
CA ARG A 248 -18.73 -0.62 -0.27
C ARG A 248 -19.30 -1.53 -1.36
N ALA A 249 -18.85 -2.79 -1.41
CA ALA A 249 -19.38 -3.78 -2.36
C ALA A 249 -20.90 -3.98 -2.17
N ARG A 250 -21.36 -4.12 -0.91
CA ARG A 250 -22.79 -4.23 -0.59
C ARG A 250 -23.58 -2.99 -0.99
N MET A 251 -23.04 -1.79 -0.78
CA MET A 251 -23.70 -0.55 -1.24
C MET A 251 -23.88 -0.55 -2.76
N TYR A 252 -22.84 -0.89 -3.53
CA TYR A 252 -22.93 -0.96 -4.99
C TYR A 252 -23.93 -2.00 -5.50
N ASP A 253 -24.08 -3.13 -4.82
CA ASP A 253 -25.07 -4.14 -5.19
C ASP A 253 -26.50 -3.64 -4.90
N ILE A 254 -26.73 -2.94 -3.78
CA ILE A 254 -28.03 -2.31 -3.47
C ILE A 254 -28.36 -1.20 -4.47
N GLU A 255 -27.39 -0.35 -4.82
CA GLU A 255 -27.57 0.69 -5.86
C GLU A 255 -27.95 0.07 -7.20
N ARG A 256 -27.27 -1.02 -7.59
CA ARG A 256 -27.62 -1.75 -8.82
C ARG A 256 -29.03 -2.34 -8.78
N GLU A 257 -29.43 -2.90 -7.63
CA GLU A 257 -30.80 -3.41 -7.46
C GLU A 257 -31.84 -2.29 -7.54
N HIS A 258 -31.55 -1.13 -6.96
CA HIS A 258 -32.39 0.06 -7.04
C HIS A 258 -32.58 0.51 -8.49
N ASP A 259 -31.50 0.67 -9.26
CA ASP A 259 -31.53 1.05 -10.68
C ASP A 259 -32.36 0.07 -11.51
N TRP A 260 -32.25 -1.24 -11.22
CA TRP A 260 -33.04 -2.28 -11.87
C TRP A 260 -34.53 -2.16 -11.60
N VAL A 261 -34.90 -1.87 -10.35
CA VAL A 261 -36.30 -1.69 -9.96
C VAL A 261 -36.86 -0.39 -10.56
N GLU A 262 -36.08 0.69 -10.55
CA GLU A 262 -36.45 1.98 -11.13
C GLU A 262 -36.72 1.86 -12.63
N LEU A 263 -35.81 1.24 -13.39
CA LEU A 263 -35.99 0.96 -14.82
C LEU A 263 -37.24 0.13 -15.08
N ARG A 264 -37.51 -0.88 -14.24
CA ARG A 264 -38.70 -1.73 -14.38
C ARG A 264 -39.99 -0.94 -14.14
N ILE A 265 -40.00 -0.04 -13.16
CA ILE A 265 -41.14 0.84 -12.88
C ILE A 265 -41.37 1.78 -14.06
N GLU A 266 -40.32 2.39 -14.62
CA GLU A 266 -40.39 3.26 -15.79
C GLU A 266 -40.98 2.51 -17.00
N MET A 267 -40.51 1.28 -17.27
CA MET A 267 -41.07 0.43 -18.34
C MET A 267 -42.56 0.14 -18.15
N MET A 268 -43.01 -0.11 -16.92
CA MET A 268 -44.43 -0.32 -16.61
C MET A 268 -45.26 0.96 -16.81
N GLN A 269 -44.71 2.13 -16.49
CA GLN A 269 -45.38 3.42 -16.72
C GLN A 269 -45.51 3.73 -18.21
N MET A 270 -44.46 3.49 -18.99
CA MET A 270 -44.45 3.71 -20.44
C MET A 270 -45.37 2.75 -21.21
N SER A 271 -45.54 1.51 -20.73
CA SER A 271 -46.45 0.52 -21.34
C SER A 271 -47.91 0.64 -20.86
N GLY A 272 -48.19 1.39 -19.80
CA GLY A 272 -49.49 1.49 -19.13
C GLY A 272 -50.53 2.45 -19.75
N SER A 273 -50.24 3.11 -20.87
CA SER A 273 -51.14 4.12 -21.46
C SER A 273 -52.12 3.58 -22.52
N THR A 274 -52.08 2.29 -22.83
CA THR A 274 -53.05 1.71 -23.78
C THR A 274 -53.83 0.58 -23.14
N HIS A 275 -55.15 0.80 -23.02
CA HIS A 275 -56.18 -0.22 -22.79
C HIS A 275 -56.55 -0.55 -21.33
N ARG A 276 -57.20 0.41 -20.64
CA ARG A 276 -58.21 0.11 -19.61
C ARG A 276 -59.38 -0.65 -20.27
N GLN A 277 -59.23 -1.94 -20.53
CA GLN A 277 -60.39 -2.82 -20.61
C GLN A 277 -60.78 -3.20 -19.18
N HIS A 278 -61.87 -2.60 -18.70
CA HIS A 278 -62.57 -3.00 -17.48
C HIS A 278 -63.01 -4.46 -17.59
N VAL A 279 -62.12 -5.40 -17.28
CA VAL A 279 -62.52 -6.78 -16.97
C VAL A 279 -63.00 -6.78 -15.54
N ARG A 280 -64.31 -6.97 -15.39
CA ARG A 280 -65.04 -7.05 -14.13
C ARG A 280 -64.57 -8.32 -13.37
N MET A 281 -63.48 -8.21 -12.63
CA MET A 281 -62.95 -9.34 -11.86
C MET A 281 -63.86 -9.66 -10.65
N PRO A 282 -64.08 -10.94 -10.32
CA PRO A 282 -64.95 -11.35 -9.23
C PRO A 282 -64.43 -10.88 -7.87
N LYS A 283 -65.38 -10.47 -7.04
CA LYS A 283 -65.19 -10.00 -5.67
C LYS A 283 -64.53 -11.05 -4.75
N HIS A 284 -63.53 -10.58 -4.01
CA HIS A 284 -63.01 -11.06 -2.71
C HIS A 284 -62.16 -12.34 -2.64
N LYS A 285 -60.83 -12.17 -2.74
CA LYS A 285 -59.82 -12.82 -1.88
C LYS A 285 -58.72 -11.81 -1.59
N ASN A 286 -58.56 -11.39 -0.34
CA ASN A 286 -57.49 -10.47 0.07
C ASN A 286 -56.23 -11.27 0.36
N LEU A 287 -55.17 -10.99 -0.40
CA LEU A 287 -53.85 -11.54 -0.17
C LEU A 287 -53.11 -10.65 0.83
N HIS A 288 -52.72 -11.21 1.98
CA HIS A 288 -51.87 -10.50 2.93
C HIS A 288 -50.44 -11.04 2.82
N GLN A 289 -49.49 -10.14 2.58
CA GLN A 289 -48.06 -10.44 2.60
C GLN A 289 -47.42 -9.71 3.78
N GLU A 290 -46.67 -10.46 4.57
CA GLU A 290 -45.93 -9.94 5.71
C GLU A 290 -44.45 -10.30 5.54
N TRP A 291 -43.59 -9.29 5.65
CA TRP A 291 -42.14 -9.40 5.46
C TRP A 291 -41.43 -9.20 6.79
N TYR A 292 -40.55 -10.13 7.13
CA TYR A 292 -39.79 -10.11 8.38
C TYR A 292 -38.38 -9.52 8.18
N PRO A 293 -37.85 -8.79 9.18
CA PRO A 293 -36.55 -8.11 9.09
C PRO A 293 -35.35 -9.06 8.96
N GLU A 294 -35.51 -10.34 9.30
CA GLU A 294 -34.50 -11.39 9.16
C GLU A 294 -34.48 -12.07 7.78
N GLY A 295 -35.18 -11.50 6.78
CA GLY A 295 -35.06 -11.92 5.38
C GLY A 295 -35.95 -13.11 4.99
N GLY A 296 -37.17 -13.18 5.54
CA GLY A 296 -38.20 -14.15 5.14
C GLY A 296 -39.54 -13.46 4.91
N GLY A 297 -40.32 -13.97 3.95
CA GLY A 297 -41.68 -13.49 3.67
C GLY A 297 -42.71 -14.59 3.86
N SER A 298 -43.87 -14.27 4.44
CA SER A 298 -45.02 -15.18 4.52
C SER A 298 -46.19 -14.63 3.73
N THR A 299 -46.81 -15.49 2.93
CA THR A 299 -48.01 -15.17 2.15
C THR A 299 -49.19 -15.98 2.67
N ARG A 300 -50.22 -15.30 3.17
CA ARG A 300 -51.47 -15.94 3.63
C ARG A 300 -52.66 -15.39 2.85
N TRP A 301 -53.46 -16.31 2.32
CA TRP A 301 -54.76 -15.99 1.74
C TRP A 301 -55.79 -15.93 2.88
N LEU A 302 -56.36 -14.76 3.15
CA LEU A 302 -57.54 -14.66 4.02
C LEU A 302 -58.79 -14.85 3.15
N THR A 303 -59.44 -15.98 3.30
CA THR A 303 -60.82 -16.20 2.87
C THR A 303 -61.76 -15.73 3.97
N ASP A 304 -62.69 -14.87 3.62
CA ASP A 304 -63.74 -14.31 4.49
C ASP A 304 -64.80 -15.40 4.74
N GLU A 305 -64.48 -16.38 5.58
CA GLU A 305 -65.43 -17.37 6.09
C GLU A 305 -65.99 -16.83 7.41
N GLY A 306 -67.21 -16.29 7.36
CA GLY A 306 -67.93 -15.80 8.52
C GLY A 306 -68.53 -16.93 9.37
N GLU A 307 -68.55 -16.66 10.68
CA GLU A 307 -69.57 -17.06 11.68
C GLU A 307 -69.40 -18.33 12.56
N SER A 308 -69.27 -18.07 13.88
CA SER A 308 -69.76 -18.85 15.05
C SER A 308 -69.06 -20.19 15.40
N THR A 309 -68.71 -20.57 16.64
CA THR A 309 -69.12 -20.20 18.02
C THR A 309 -68.02 -20.59 19.05
N ALA A 310 -67.92 -19.83 20.15
CA ALA A 310 -67.56 -20.21 21.52
C ALA A 310 -66.40 -21.22 21.81
N SER A 311 -65.34 -20.74 22.48
CA SER A 311 -64.76 -21.22 23.76
C SER A 311 -63.32 -20.69 23.87
N GLU A 312 -63.04 -19.84 24.85
CA GLU A 312 -62.49 -20.19 26.16
C GLU A 312 -60.95 -20.14 26.20
N GLY A 313 -60.45 -19.02 26.74
CA GLY A 313 -59.24 -18.95 27.57
C GLY A 313 -57.90 -19.31 26.95
N CYS A 314 -57.14 -18.30 26.52
CA CYS A 314 -55.73 -18.22 26.89
C CYS A 314 -55.19 -16.79 26.78
N LYS A 315 -54.77 -16.22 27.92
CA LYS A 315 -54.10 -14.92 28.01
C LYS A 315 -52.67 -15.04 27.45
N PRO A 316 -52.23 -14.20 26.50
CA PRO A 316 -50.81 -14.05 26.21
C PRO A 316 -50.13 -13.12 27.22
N PRO A 317 -48.82 -13.29 27.45
CA PRO A 317 -48.09 -12.55 28.46
C PRO A 317 -47.80 -11.11 28.02
N HIS A 318 -47.69 -10.27 29.04
CA HIS A 318 -47.37 -8.86 29.04
C HIS A 318 -46.05 -8.58 28.28
N LEU A 319 -46.14 -8.05 27.05
CA LEU A 319 -45.00 -7.46 26.35
C LEU A 319 -44.87 -5.99 26.74
N GLN A 320 -43.70 -5.65 27.28
CA GLN A 320 -43.29 -4.32 27.69
C GLN A 320 -43.30 -3.36 26.48
N LYS A 321 -43.86 -2.16 26.71
CA LYS A 321 -43.71 -1.00 25.83
C LYS A 321 -42.22 -0.64 25.72
N ILE A 322 -41.64 -0.83 24.55
CA ILE A 322 -40.42 -0.12 24.14
C ILE A 322 -40.89 1.19 23.50
N GLY A 323 -40.24 2.28 23.91
CA GLY A 323 -40.63 3.67 23.64
C GLY A 323 -40.51 4.11 22.18
N PRO A 324 -40.92 5.35 21.88
CA PRO A 324 -40.98 5.87 20.51
C PRO A 324 -39.57 6.02 19.93
N SER A 325 -39.35 5.37 18.78
CA SER A 325 -38.20 5.57 17.92
C SER A 325 -38.22 6.99 17.39
N GLU A 326 -37.22 7.77 17.77
CA GLU A 326 -37.02 9.13 17.28
C GLU A 326 -36.83 9.09 15.75
N HIS A 327 -37.71 9.81 15.06
CA HIS A 327 -37.57 10.15 13.64
C HIS A 327 -36.27 10.95 13.45
N LEU A 328 -35.19 10.30 13.00
CA LEU A 328 -34.08 11.01 12.38
C LEU A 328 -34.60 11.62 11.06
N LYS A 329 -34.71 12.94 11.05
CA LYS A 329 -34.93 13.73 9.85
C LYS A 329 -33.68 13.60 8.98
N TYR A 330 -33.82 13.00 7.80
CA TYR A 330 -32.89 13.18 6.70
C TYR A 330 -32.95 14.66 6.30
N SER A 331 -32.01 15.45 6.79
CA SER A 331 -31.72 16.79 6.29
C SER A 331 -30.62 16.64 5.24
N ASP A 332 -30.92 17.15 4.05
CA ASP A 332 -29.97 17.72 3.09
C ASP A 332 -28.87 16.80 2.57
N CYS A 333 -29.21 16.00 1.55
CA CYS A 333 -28.23 15.62 0.54
C CYS A 333 -28.02 16.84 -0.39
N PRO A 334 -26.81 17.43 -0.47
CA PRO A 334 -26.54 18.45 -1.46
C PRO A 334 -26.55 17.82 -2.85
N TYR A 335 -27.32 18.48 -3.70
CA TYR A 335 -27.47 18.25 -5.13
C TYR A 335 -26.08 18.30 -5.79
N PHE A 336 -25.74 17.25 -6.53
CA PHE A 336 -24.55 17.22 -7.39
C PHE A 336 -24.80 18.22 -8.54
N GLU A 337 -24.22 19.42 -8.46
CA GLU A 337 -24.26 20.38 -9.57
C GLU A 337 -23.29 19.94 -10.67
N ASP A 338 -23.81 19.93 -11.89
CA ASP A 338 -23.11 19.70 -13.14
C ASP A 338 -21.87 20.62 -13.27
N ILE A 339 -20.69 20.00 -13.31
CA ILE A 339 -19.43 20.68 -13.63
C ILE A 339 -19.46 21.04 -15.11
N ALA A 340 -19.76 22.29 -15.42
CA ALA A 340 -19.65 22.86 -16.76
C ALA A 340 -18.19 23.02 -17.19
N ASP A 341 -17.90 22.65 -18.43
CA ASP A 341 -16.62 22.83 -19.11
C ASP A 341 -16.21 24.32 -19.19
N GLU A 342 -15.25 24.74 -18.36
CA GLU A 342 -14.59 26.05 -18.46
C GLU A 342 -13.57 26.07 -19.63
N PRO A 343 -13.59 27.10 -20.51
CA PRO A 343 -12.69 27.19 -21.65
C PRO A 343 -11.27 27.60 -21.26
N ILE A 344 -10.30 26.86 -21.78
CA ILE A 344 -8.85 27.07 -21.64
C ILE A 344 -8.46 28.45 -22.22
N ASN A 345 -8.04 29.36 -21.35
CA ASN A 345 -7.47 30.65 -21.77
C ASN A 345 -6.09 30.49 -22.42
N PRO A 346 -5.82 31.15 -23.56
CA PRO A 346 -4.54 31.06 -24.24
C PRO A 346 -3.43 31.80 -23.45
N ILE A 347 -2.37 31.06 -23.15
CA ILE A 347 -1.13 31.53 -22.53
C ILE A 347 -0.51 32.62 -23.41
N GLN A 348 -0.47 33.85 -22.91
CA GLN A 348 0.27 34.95 -23.52
C GLN A 348 1.78 34.68 -23.37
N LYS A 349 2.48 34.60 -24.51
CA LYS A 349 3.94 34.56 -24.57
C LYS A 349 4.49 35.96 -24.39
N GLU A 350 5.03 36.26 -23.21
CA GLU A 350 5.87 37.44 -23.03
C GLU A 350 7.35 37.12 -23.24
N GLY A 351 8.03 38.02 -23.96
CA GLY A 351 9.40 38.40 -23.68
C GLY A 351 10.51 37.52 -24.22
N SER A 352 10.80 37.65 -25.53
CA SER A 352 12.18 37.44 -26.01
C SER A 352 13.03 38.62 -25.56
N VAL A 353 14.03 38.35 -24.72
CA VAL A 353 15.13 39.28 -24.44
C VAL A 353 16.32 38.78 -25.26
N GLU A 354 16.69 39.56 -26.29
CA GLU A 354 17.96 39.42 -27.00
C GLU A 354 19.10 39.86 -26.07
N ILE A 355 20.13 39.02 -25.94
CA ILE A 355 21.50 39.41 -25.58
C ILE A 355 22.44 38.68 -26.55
#